data_AF-A0A543FSN6-F1
#
_entry.id   AF-A0A543FSN6-F1
#
_cell.length_a   1.000
_cell.length_b   1.000
_cell.length_c   1.000
_cell.angle_alpha   90.00
_cell.angle_beta   90.00
_cell.angle_gamma   90.00
#
_symmetry.space_group_name_H-M   'P 1'
#
loop_
_entity.id
_entity.type
_entity.pdbx_description
1 polymer ?
#
loop_
_entity_poly.entity_id
_entity_poly.type
_entity_poly.pdbx_seq_one_letter_code
_entity_poly.pdbx_strand_id
1 'polypeptide(L)'
;MTPTVPLVHGAHGSGGADAAGWLLVALLVLVPSIAYLRAARARRFAGRSWPARRTAAFVIGLVLVGLAVSPALHALGRHDLRGHMVQHLLLGMFAPLALVLAAPVTLLLGVLPVAARGTARGLLRSRALHGLAHPATAAALDIGGLYLLYLTPLYALTTTNVLAHHVVNLHVLLAGCLFTWSIAGPDPAPRRPPITLRALVLVAAGAAHAYLAKLLYARAPELPPGGSPDPDQVRAAAQLMYYGGDLAEVALAVALFATWYRTRGAARGIGGGGGTCRASAKG
;
A
#
# COMPACT_ATOMS: atom_id res chain seq x y z
N MET A 1 47.36 -14.87 40.05
CA MET A 1 45.91 -14.67 40.25
C MET A 1 45.34 -14.13 38.94
N THR A 2 44.71 -15.01 38.16
CA THR A 2 44.13 -14.77 36.84
C THR A 2 42.68 -14.29 36.99
N PRO A 3 42.25 -13.19 36.35
CA PRO A 3 40.84 -12.81 36.34
C PRO A 3 40.06 -13.73 35.40
N THR A 4 39.09 -14.46 35.96
CA THR A 4 38.11 -15.27 35.25
C THR A 4 37.09 -14.36 34.56
N VAL A 5 37.06 -14.41 33.23
CA VAL A 5 36.00 -13.83 32.38
C VAL A 5 34.70 -14.63 32.61
N PRO A 6 33.58 -14.00 33.01
CA PRO A 6 32.33 -14.72 33.10
C PRO A 6 31.74 -14.96 31.71
N LEU A 7 31.42 -16.23 31.48
CA LEU A 7 30.78 -16.80 30.29
C LEU A 7 29.47 -16.10 29.95
N VAL A 8 29.34 -15.78 28.67
CA VAL A 8 28.11 -15.42 27.94
C VAL A 8 26.99 -16.37 28.35
N HIS A 9 25.97 -15.83 29.02
CA HIS A 9 24.74 -16.53 29.31
C HIS A 9 23.79 -16.45 28.11
N GLY A 10 23.63 -17.58 27.43
CA GLY A 10 22.35 -18.11 26.96
C GLY A 10 21.50 -17.25 26.03
N ALA A 11 21.82 -17.26 24.73
CA ALA A 11 20.86 -16.97 23.68
C ALA A 11 19.89 -18.16 23.51
N HIS A 12 18.82 -18.21 24.31
CA HIS A 12 17.73 -19.17 24.13
C HIS A 12 16.37 -18.46 24.28
N GLY A 13 15.65 -18.29 23.15
CA GLY A 13 14.21 -17.99 23.17
C GLY A 13 13.61 -17.18 22.02
N SER A 14 14.39 -16.49 21.18
CA SER A 14 13.83 -15.56 20.17
C SER A 14 13.81 -16.07 18.72
N GLY A 15 14.60 -17.11 18.39
CA GLY A 15 14.85 -17.56 17.00
C GLY A 15 13.72 -18.33 16.29
N GLY A 16 12.60 -18.61 16.97
CA GLY A 16 11.44 -19.26 16.36
C GLY A 16 10.32 -18.29 15.99
N ALA A 17 10.14 -17.23 16.79
CA ALA A 17 9.08 -16.25 16.60
C ALA A 17 9.42 -15.22 15.51
N ASP A 18 10.70 -14.86 15.40
CA ASP A 18 11.25 -14.11 14.28
C ASP A 18 11.13 -14.94 12.99
N ALA A 19 11.61 -16.18 12.94
CA ALA A 19 11.56 -17.04 11.76
C ALA A 19 10.11 -17.30 11.29
N ALA A 20 9.18 -17.56 12.22
CA ALA A 20 7.76 -17.72 11.88
C ALA A 20 7.13 -16.42 11.35
N GLY A 21 7.47 -15.26 11.92
CA GLY A 21 7.04 -13.95 11.43
C GLY A 21 7.57 -13.64 10.02
N TRP A 22 8.86 -13.92 9.78
CA TRP A 22 9.49 -13.83 8.47
C TRP A 22 8.86 -14.76 7.44
N LEU A 23 8.59 -16.01 7.82
CA LEU A 23 7.91 -16.97 6.95
C LEU A 23 6.48 -16.55 6.62
N LEU A 24 5.76 -15.96 7.58
CA LEU A 24 4.42 -15.43 7.35
C LEU A 24 4.45 -14.27 6.35
N VAL A 25 5.33 -13.28 6.55
CA VAL A 25 5.47 -12.13 5.64
C VAL A 25 5.96 -12.59 4.28
N ALA A 26 6.95 -13.47 4.24
CA ALA A 26 7.43 -14.09 3.01
C ALA A 26 6.29 -14.82 2.29
N LEU A 27 5.46 -15.61 2.98
CA LEU A 27 4.33 -16.29 2.36
C LEU A 27 3.29 -15.29 1.83
N LEU A 28 2.94 -14.29 2.63
CA LEU A 28 1.94 -13.28 2.27
C LEU A 28 2.36 -12.40 1.10
N VAL A 29 3.68 -12.27 0.86
CA VAL A 29 4.26 -11.51 -0.24
C VAL A 29 4.59 -12.40 -1.43
N LEU A 30 5.23 -13.56 -1.23
CA LEU A 30 5.63 -14.50 -2.29
C LEU A 30 4.44 -15.15 -2.97
N VAL A 31 3.41 -15.60 -2.24
CA VAL A 31 2.26 -16.28 -2.85
C VAL A 31 1.55 -15.39 -3.88
N PRO A 32 1.13 -14.15 -3.56
CA PRO A 32 0.55 -13.27 -4.57
C PRO A 32 1.56 -12.88 -5.66
N SER A 33 2.86 -12.79 -5.34
CA SER A 33 3.90 -12.50 -6.33
C SER A 33 4.07 -13.60 -7.38
N ILE A 34 4.16 -14.85 -6.94
CA ILE A 34 4.23 -16.02 -7.80
C ILE A 34 2.95 -16.14 -8.62
N ALA A 35 1.79 -15.96 -7.99
CA ALA A 35 0.50 -15.98 -8.69
C ALA A 35 0.43 -14.90 -9.78
N TYR A 36 0.86 -13.66 -9.49
CA TYR A 36 0.87 -12.56 -10.44
C TYR A 36 1.82 -12.83 -11.62
N LEU A 37 3.06 -13.25 -11.34
CA LEU A 37 4.05 -13.52 -12.39
C LEU A 37 3.63 -14.70 -13.28
N ARG A 38 3.08 -15.77 -12.69
CA ARG A 38 2.53 -16.91 -13.46
C ARG A 38 1.35 -16.49 -14.31
N ALA A 39 0.43 -15.69 -13.77
CA ALA A 39 -0.73 -15.19 -14.51
C ALA A 39 -0.32 -14.24 -15.66
N ALA A 40 0.68 -13.38 -15.44
CA ALA A 40 1.23 -12.48 -16.46
C ALA A 40 1.90 -13.28 -17.58
N ARG A 41 2.68 -14.31 -17.22
CA ARG A 41 3.34 -15.20 -18.16
C ARG A 41 2.33 -16.02 -18.97
N ALA A 42 1.31 -16.58 -18.32
CA ALA A 42 0.23 -17.32 -18.99
C ALA A 42 -0.53 -16.45 -20.00
N ARG A 43 -0.81 -15.19 -19.65
CA ARG A 43 -1.45 -14.21 -20.55
C ARG A 43 -0.59 -13.89 -21.77
N ARG A 44 0.71 -13.71 -21.59
CA ARG A 44 1.66 -13.50 -22.70
C ARG A 44 1.73 -14.70 -23.63
N PHE A 45 1.80 -15.92 -23.08
CA PHE A 45 1.80 -17.15 -23.90
C PHE A 45 0.48 -17.40 -24.63
N ALA A 46 -0.64 -16.96 -24.05
CA ALA A 46 -1.95 -17.04 -24.70
C ALA A 46 -2.15 -15.96 -25.80
N GLY A 47 -1.10 -15.27 -26.25
CA GLY A 47 -1.16 -14.25 -27.31
C GLY A 47 -1.91 -12.97 -26.93
N ARG A 48 -2.26 -12.79 -25.66
CA ARG A 48 -2.99 -11.60 -25.17
C ARG A 48 -1.99 -10.56 -24.67
N SER A 49 -2.06 -9.35 -25.23
CA SER A 49 -1.17 -8.26 -24.85
C SER A 49 -1.39 -7.82 -23.38
N TRP A 50 -0.44 -8.14 -22.51
CA TRP A 50 -0.35 -7.57 -21.15
C TRP A 50 0.73 -6.48 -21.13
N PRO A 51 0.39 -5.23 -20.79
CA PRO A 51 1.32 -4.11 -20.94
C PRO A 51 2.50 -4.25 -19.97
N ALA A 52 3.72 -4.21 -20.50
CA ALA A 52 4.96 -4.41 -19.72
C ALA A 52 5.08 -3.46 -18.52
N ARG A 53 4.57 -2.23 -18.63
CA ARG A 53 4.52 -1.25 -17.53
C ARG A 53 3.81 -1.77 -16.28
N ARG A 54 2.78 -2.62 -16.41
CA ARG A 54 2.04 -3.18 -15.27
C ARG A 54 2.88 -4.23 -14.55
N THR A 55 3.60 -5.05 -15.29
CA THR A 55 4.56 -6.01 -14.72
C THR A 55 5.73 -5.29 -14.05
N ALA A 56 6.27 -4.24 -14.67
CA ALA A 56 7.33 -3.43 -14.06
C ALA A 56 6.86 -2.78 -12.75
N ALA A 57 5.67 -2.16 -12.73
CA ALA A 57 5.09 -1.60 -11.51
C ALA A 57 4.91 -2.66 -10.41
N PHE A 58 4.49 -3.88 -10.76
CA PHE A 58 4.39 -4.98 -9.80
C PHE A 58 5.75 -5.35 -9.19
N VAL A 59 6.77 -5.50 -10.03
CA VAL A 59 8.13 -5.84 -9.59
C VAL A 59 8.70 -4.73 -8.71
N ILE A 60 8.50 -3.46 -9.08
CA ILE A 60 8.90 -2.31 -8.25
C ILE A 60 8.20 -2.37 -6.89
N GLY A 61 6.89 -2.60 -6.86
CA GLY A 61 6.15 -2.75 -5.60
C GLY A 61 6.69 -3.89 -4.74
N LEU A 62 7.03 -5.02 -5.34
CA LEU A 62 7.60 -6.17 -4.64
C LEU A 62 8.98 -5.86 -4.07
N VAL A 63 9.83 -5.17 -4.83
CA VAL A 63 11.14 -4.71 -4.36
C VAL A 63 10.97 -3.74 -3.20
N LEU A 64 10.03 -2.79 -3.26
CA LEU A 64 9.78 -1.86 -2.17
C LEU A 64 9.32 -2.57 -0.88
N VAL A 65 8.42 -3.57 -0.99
CA VAL A 65 8.04 -4.41 0.16
C VAL A 65 9.25 -5.18 0.69
N GLY A 66 10.03 -5.82 -0.19
CA GLY A 66 11.22 -6.57 0.21
C GLY A 66 12.28 -5.71 0.90
N LEU A 67 12.48 -4.49 0.42
CA LEU A 67 13.35 -3.50 1.06
C LEU A 67 12.81 -3.10 2.42
N ALA A 68 11.52 -2.75 2.52
CA ALA A 68 10.90 -2.31 3.77
C ALA A 68 10.92 -3.38 4.87
N VAL A 69 10.76 -4.64 4.49
CA VAL A 69 10.83 -5.77 5.42
C VAL A 69 12.29 -6.22 5.62
N SER A 70 13.29 -5.65 4.94
CA SER A 70 14.67 -6.14 5.02
C SER A 70 15.24 -6.12 6.46
N PRO A 71 16.14 -7.08 6.80
CA PRO A 71 16.74 -7.13 8.15
C PRO A 71 17.48 -5.84 8.52
N ALA A 72 18.06 -5.15 7.53
CA ALA A 72 18.76 -3.89 7.72
C ALA A 72 17.81 -2.75 8.18
N LEU A 73 16.65 -2.60 7.52
CA LEU A 73 15.65 -1.61 7.94
C LEU A 73 14.97 -2.02 9.25
N HIS A 74 14.75 -3.31 9.49
CA HIS A 74 14.20 -3.79 10.75
C HIS A 74 15.16 -3.52 11.92
N ALA A 75 16.46 -3.72 11.74
CA ALA A 75 17.46 -3.38 12.75
C ALA A 75 17.51 -1.87 13.04
N LEU A 76 17.42 -1.05 12.00
CA LEU A 76 17.35 0.41 12.15
C LEU A 76 16.05 0.86 12.84
N GLY A 77 14.89 0.32 12.45
CA GLY A 77 13.58 0.70 12.97
C GLY A 77 13.34 0.34 14.44
N ARG A 78 14.07 -0.65 14.99
CA ARG A 78 14.00 -1.00 16.42
C ARG A 78 14.71 0.00 17.33
N HIS A 79 15.71 0.72 16.80
CA HIS A 79 16.54 1.63 17.57
C HIS A 79 16.39 3.09 17.14
N ASP A 80 15.83 3.34 15.96
CA ASP A 80 15.67 4.67 15.37
C ASP A 80 14.27 4.82 14.74
N LEU A 81 13.52 5.81 15.23
CA LEU A 81 12.21 6.18 14.70
C LEU A 81 12.29 6.56 13.21
N ARG A 82 13.42 7.09 12.73
CA ARG A 82 13.64 7.40 11.30
C ARG A 82 13.57 6.14 10.44
N GLY A 83 14.16 5.03 10.91
CA GLY A 83 14.08 3.74 10.22
C GLY A 83 12.65 3.25 10.10
N HIS A 84 11.87 3.40 11.18
CA HIS A 84 10.44 3.07 11.17
C HIS A 84 9.65 3.97 10.20
N MET A 85 9.94 5.28 10.13
CA MET A 85 9.29 6.19 9.18
C MET A 85 9.57 5.81 7.72
N VAL A 86 10.81 5.43 7.40
CA VAL A 86 11.15 4.94 6.06
C VAL A 86 10.37 3.66 5.75
N GLN A 87 10.34 2.71 6.69
CA GLN A 87 9.57 1.46 6.53
C GLN A 87 8.07 1.75 6.33
N HIS A 88 7.50 2.67 7.11
CA HIS A 88 6.12 3.11 6.99
C HIS A 88 5.84 3.73 5.61
N LEU A 89 6.68 4.65 5.12
CA LEU A 89 6.49 5.27 3.81
C LEU A 89 6.54 4.24 2.67
N LEU A 90 7.51 3.31 2.75
CA LEU A 90 7.65 2.25 1.76
C LEU A 90 6.43 1.32 1.74
N LEU A 91 5.97 0.85 2.91
CA LEU A 91 4.85 -0.11 3.01
C LEU A 91 3.47 0.53 2.90
N GLY A 92 3.30 1.73 3.45
CA GLY A 92 2.00 2.42 3.54
C GLY A 92 1.65 3.20 2.29
N MET A 93 2.65 3.69 1.55
CA MET A 93 2.38 4.64 0.45
C MET A 93 3.00 4.19 -0.88
N PHE A 94 4.32 3.97 -0.94
CA PHE A 94 5.00 3.72 -2.20
C PHE A 94 4.73 2.32 -2.78
N ALA A 95 4.87 1.27 -1.96
CA ALA A 95 4.61 -0.09 -2.42
C ALA A 95 3.13 -0.30 -2.81
N PRO A 96 2.14 0.14 -2.02
CA PRO A 96 0.74 0.10 -2.41
C PRO A 96 0.44 0.76 -3.75
N LEU A 97 1.02 1.94 -3.98
CA LEU A 97 0.85 2.66 -5.25
C LEU A 97 1.31 1.80 -6.44
N ALA A 98 2.52 1.24 -6.34
CA ALA A 98 3.09 0.40 -7.39
C ALA A 98 2.31 -0.93 -7.58
N LEU A 99 1.95 -1.62 -6.48
CA LEU A 99 1.24 -2.90 -6.49
C LEU A 99 -0.18 -2.76 -7.04
N VAL A 100 -0.91 -1.72 -6.66
CA VAL A 100 -2.29 -1.51 -7.11
C VAL A 100 -2.32 -1.08 -8.57
N LEU A 101 -1.40 -0.22 -9.02
CA LEU A 101 -1.33 0.21 -10.42
C LEU A 101 -0.95 -0.94 -11.38
N ALA A 102 -0.38 -2.02 -10.86
CA ALA A 102 -0.13 -3.25 -11.61
C ALA A 102 -1.40 -4.01 -12.02
N ALA A 103 -2.59 -3.63 -11.51
CA ALA A 103 -3.88 -4.26 -11.78
C ALA A 103 -3.93 -5.78 -11.50
N PRO A 104 -3.52 -6.22 -10.28
CA PRO A 104 -3.43 -7.64 -9.94
C PRO A 104 -4.78 -8.36 -10.03
N VAL A 105 -5.87 -7.71 -9.66
CA VAL A 105 -7.21 -8.34 -9.69
C VAL A 105 -7.67 -8.52 -11.14
N THR A 106 -7.42 -7.57 -12.02
CA THR A 106 -7.71 -7.69 -13.46
C THR A 106 -6.95 -8.86 -14.08
N LEU A 107 -5.67 -9.01 -13.71
CA LEU A 107 -4.85 -10.11 -14.21
C LEU A 107 -5.39 -11.46 -13.73
N LEU A 108 -5.71 -11.56 -12.44
CA LEU A 108 -6.25 -12.75 -11.80
C LEU A 108 -7.58 -13.17 -12.45
N LEU A 109 -8.55 -12.25 -12.54
CA LEU A 109 -9.84 -12.50 -13.20
C LEU A 109 -9.66 -12.93 -14.66
N GLY A 110 -8.60 -12.45 -15.29
CA GLY A 110 -8.24 -12.79 -16.64
C GLY A 110 -7.74 -14.22 -16.83
N VAL A 111 -7.11 -14.83 -15.83
CA VAL A 111 -6.54 -16.18 -15.92
C VAL A 111 -7.44 -17.22 -15.26
N LEU A 112 -8.33 -16.80 -14.35
CA LEU A 112 -9.24 -17.71 -13.66
C LEU A 112 -10.20 -18.46 -14.60
N PRO A 113 -10.44 -19.77 -14.34
CA PRO A 113 -11.49 -20.54 -15.01
C PRO A 113 -12.87 -19.93 -14.72
N VAL A 114 -13.83 -20.20 -15.62
CA VAL A 114 -15.16 -19.53 -15.62
C VAL A 114 -15.89 -19.69 -14.29
N ALA A 115 -15.84 -20.87 -13.67
CA ALA A 115 -16.45 -21.15 -12.37
C ALA A 115 -15.87 -20.26 -11.25
N ALA A 116 -14.54 -20.20 -11.12
CA ALA A 116 -13.87 -19.36 -10.11
C ALA A 116 -14.04 -17.86 -10.40
N ARG A 117 -14.17 -17.47 -11.68
CA ARG A 117 -14.42 -16.08 -12.08
C ARG A 117 -15.78 -15.57 -11.60
N GLY A 118 -16.79 -16.44 -11.55
CA GLY A 118 -18.11 -16.14 -11.00
C GLY A 118 -18.03 -15.81 -9.51
N THR A 119 -17.38 -16.68 -8.72
CA THR A 119 -17.19 -16.49 -7.28
C THR A 119 -16.36 -15.25 -6.97
N ALA A 120 -15.25 -15.03 -7.69
CA ALA A 120 -14.41 -13.86 -7.52
C ALA A 120 -15.19 -12.55 -7.82
N ARG A 121 -16.00 -12.53 -8.88
CA ARG A 121 -16.87 -11.39 -9.19
C ARG A 121 -17.98 -11.19 -8.15
N GLY A 122 -18.52 -12.27 -7.59
CA GLY A 122 -19.48 -12.24 -6.49
C GLY A 122 -18.88 -11.61 -5.23
N LEU A 123 -17.65 -12.02 -4.88
CA LEU A 123 -16.92 -11.45 -3.75
C LEU A 123 -16.64 -9.95 -3.97
N LEU A 124 -16.16 -9.55 -5.15
CA LEU A 124 -15.97 -8.13 -5.51
C LEU A 124 -17.27 -7.30 -5.45
N ARG A 125 -18.43 -7.94 -5.55
CA ARG A 125 -19.76 -7.32 -5.44
C ARG A 125 -20.35 -7.38 -4.03
N SER A 126 -19.66 -7.99 -3.08
CA SER A 126 -20.14 -8.09 -1.70
C SER A 126 -20.26 -6.70 -1.05
N ARG A 127 -21.28 -6.53 -0.20
CA ARG A 127 -21.52 -5.27 0.52
C ARG A 127 -20.37 -4.93 1.47
N ALA A 128 -19.74 -5.94 2.07
CA ALA A 128 -18.59 -5.77 2.96
C ALA A 128 -17.38 -5.17 2.22
N LEU A 129 -16.98 -5.77 1.09
CA LEU A 129 -15.91 -5.21 0.27
C LEU A 129 -16.29 -3.85 -0.29
N HIS A 130 -17.56 -3.60 -0.62
CA HIS A 130 -17.98 -2.29 -1.07
C HIS A 130 -17.87 -1.22 0.02
N GLY A 131 -18.26 -1.55 1.25
CA GLY A 131 -18.12 -0.68 2.42
C GLY A 131 -16.66 -0.37 2.72
N LEU A 132 -15.78 -1.37 2.66
CA LEU A 132 -14.33 -1.20 2.84
C LEU A 132 -13.66 -0.47 1.67
N ALA A 133 -14.14 -0.68 0.44
CA ALA A 133 -13.62 -0.03 -0.77
C ALA A 133 -14.04 1.44 -0.91
N HIS A 134 -14.93 1.93 -0.04
CA HIS A 134 -15.35 3.31 -0.09
C HIS A 134 -14.15 4.22 0.26
N PRO A 135 -13.84 5.27 -0.51
CA PRO A 135 -12.66 6.11 -0.27
C PRO A 135 -12.57 6.64 1.16
N ALA A 136 -13.70 7.03 1.75
CA ALA A 136 -13.73 7.54 3.12
C ALA A 136 -13.39 6.47 4.18
N THR A 137 -13.85 5.23 4.00
CA THR A 137 -13.55 4.14 4.96
C THR A 137 -12.12 3.66 4.78
N ALA A 138 -11.64 3.58 3.54
CA ALA A 138 -10.25 3.28 3.24
C ALA A 138 -9.30 4.34 3.84
N ALA A 139 -9.64 5.63 3.68
CA ALA A 139 -8.90 6.73 4.30
C ALA A 139 -8.94 6.66 5.84
N ALA A 140 -10.08 6.30 6.42
CA ALA A 140 -10.21 6.15 7.87
C ALA A 140 -9.37 4.98 8.40
N LEU A 141 -9.28 3.86 7.69
CA LEU A 141 -8.43 2.73 8.08
C LEU A 141 -6.93 3.04 7.96
N ASP A 142 -6.57 3.82 6.95
CA ASP A 142 -5.20 4.22 6.67
C ASP A 142 -4.73 5.31 7.63
N ILE A 143 -5.33 6.50 7.56
CA ILE A 143 -5.01 7.65 8.41
C ILE A 143 -5.37 7.38 9.87
N GLY A 144 -6.52 6.77 10.15
CA GLY A 144 -6.91 6.45 11.53
C GLY A 144 -5.97 5.43 12.17
N GLY A 145 -5.51 4.44 11.40
CA GLY A 145 -4.48 3.49 11.85
C GLY A 145 -3.16 4.19 12.18
N LEU A 146 -2.78 5.18 11.37
CA LEU A 146 -1.58 5.98 11.58
C LEU A 146 -1.65 6.85 12.84
N TYR A 147 -2.78 7.53 13.05
CA TYR A 147 -3.02 8.31 14.27
C TYR A 147 -2.99 7.40 15.50
N LEU A 148 -3.63 6.23 15.43
CA LEU A 148 -3.60 5.27 16.53
C LEU A 148 -2.16 4.81 16.82
N LEU A 149 -1.36 4.53 15.80
CA LEU A 149 0.01 4.08 15.95
C LEU A 149 0.89 5.10 16.69
N TYR A 150 0.78 6.38 16.33
CA TYR A 150 1.69 7.42 16.83
C TYR A 150 1.17 8.22 18.02
N LEU A 151 -0.15 8.29 18.24
CA LEU A 151 -0.73 9.00 19.39
C LEU A 151 -0.98 8.09 20.60
N THR A 152 -0.79 6.77 20.44
CA THR A 152 -0.94 5.81 21.53
C THR A 152 0.36 5.04 21.77
N PRO A 153 0.48 4.26 22.86
CA PRO A 153 1.65 3.42 23.13
C PRO A 153 1.86 2.28 22.11
N LEU A 154 1.03 2.19 21.06
CA LEU A 154 1.11 1.13 20.06
C LEU A 154 2.48 1.11 19.36
N TYR A 155 3.08 2.27 19.07
CA TYR A 155 4.43 2.33 18.53
C TYR A 155 5.45 1.63 19.44
N ALA A 156 5.46 1.93 20.75
CA ALA A 156 6.34 1.28 21.72
C ALA A 156 6.07 -0.23 21.84
N LEU A 157 4.84 -0.67 21.61
CA LEU A 157 4.52 -2.09 21.52
C LEU A 157 5.15 -2.75 20.29
N THR A 158 5.23 -2.06 19.15
CA THR A 158 5.87 -2.60 17.94
C THR A 158 7.39 -2.71 18.04
N THR A 159 8.04 -1.96 18.92
CA THR A 159 9.50 -2.07 19.11
C THR A 159 9.87 -3.22 20.05
N THR A 160 8.95 -3.63 20.93
CA THR A 160 9.16 -4.67 21.95
C THR A 160 8.56 -6.02 21.55
N ASN A 161 7.47 -6.03 20.77
CA ASN A 161 6.75 -7.24 20.37
C ASN A 161 6.78 -7.45 18.85
N VAL A 162 7.42 -8.53 18.43
CA VAL A 162 7.58 -8.93 17.01
C VAL A 162 6.23 -9.18 16.32
N LEU A 163 5.27 -9.80 17.01
CA LEU A 163 3.95 -10.05 16.45
C LEU A 163 3.19 -8.73 16.23
N ALA A 164 3.25 -7.81 17.19
CA ALA A 164 2.65 -6.48 17.04
C ALA A 164 3.28 -5.71 15.86
N HIS A 165 4.61 -5.77 15.71
CA HIS A 165 5.32 -5.19 14.57
C HIS A 165 4.80 -5.71 13.23
N HIS A 166 4.68 -7.04 13.08
CA HIS A 166 4.19 -7.63 11.84
C HIS A 166 2.72 -7.31 11.56
N VAL A 167 1.86 -7.33 12.58
CA VAL A 167 0.44 -6.99 12.44
C VAL A 167 0.27 -5.53 12.01
N VAL A 168 1.02 -4.60 12.61
CA VAL A 168 0.98 -3.18 12.22
C VAL A 168 1.49 -2.98 10.80
N ASN A 169 2.61 -3.59 10.42
CA ASN A 169 3.12 -3.50 9.05
C ASN A 169 2.14 -4.06 8.02
N LEU A 170 1.50 -5.19 8.37
CA LEU A 170 0.48 -5.80 7.53
C LEU A 170 -0.73 -4.88 7.39
N HIS A 171 -1.21 -4.32 8.49
CA HIS A 171 -2.30 -3.35 8.47
C HIS A 171 -1.97 -2.14 7.60
N VAL A 172 -0.79 -1.53 7.79
CA VAL A 172 -0.31 -0.38 7.00
C VAL A 172 -0.26 -0.71 5.51
N LEU A 173 0.29 -1.88 5.14
CA LEU A 173 0.34 -2.30 3.74
C LEU A 173 -1.05 -2.52 3.15
N LEU A 174 -1.94 -3.21 3.87
CA LEU A 174 -3.29 -3.51 3.40
C LEU A 174 -4.17 -2.26 3.33
N ALA A 175 -4.10 -1.39 4.32
CA ALA A 175 -4.81 -0.12 4.37
C ALA A 175 -4.34 0.80 3.23
N GLY A 176 -3.02 0.93 3.02
CA GLY A 176 -2.46 1.67 1.90
C GLY A 176 -2.88 1.10 0.54
N CYS A 177 -2.91 -0.23 0.39
CA CYS A 177 -3.40 -0.87 -0.84
C CYS A 177 -4.89 -0.60 -1.06
N LEU A 178 -5.71 -0.69 -0.02
CA LEU A 178 -7.13 -0.42 -0.07
C LEU A 178 -7.40 1.05 -0.39
N PHE A 179 -6.69 1.99 0.24
CA PHE A 179 -6.78 3.42 0.00
C PHE A 179 -6.39 3.76 -1.43
N THR A 180 -5.21 3.33 -1.88
CA THR A 180 -4.74 3.51 -3.26
C THR A 180 -5.71 2.89 -4.27
N TRP A 181 -6.25 1.70 -3.98
CA TRP A 181 -7.22 1.07 -4.87
C TRP A 181 -8.56 1.79 -4.87
N SER A 182 -9.02 2.37 -3.76
CA SER A 182 -10.23 3.19 -3.73
C SER A 182 -10.04 4.49 -4.53
N ILE A 183 -8.84 5.09 -4.44
CA ILE A 183 -8.51 6.38 -5.03
C ILE A 183 -8.08 6.28 -6.49
N ALA A 184 -7.09 5.48 -6.89
CA ALA A 184 -6.53 5.49 -8.25
C ALA A 184 -6.41 4.10 -8.92
N GLY A 185 -6.76 3.02 -8.22
CA GLY A 185 -6.71 1.65 -8.74
C GLY A 185 -7.36 1.44 -10.13
N PRO A 186 -6.71 0.74 -11.06
CA PRO A 186 -7.25 0.43 -12.39
C PRO A 186 -8.20 -0.79 -12.40
N ASP A 187 -8.25 -1.53 -11.28
CA ASP A 187 -9.06 -2.75 -11.17
C ASP A 187 -10.57 -2.46 -11.09
N PRO A 188 -11.44 -3.40 -11.51
CA PRO A 188 -12.87 -3.17 -11.57
C PRO A 188 -13.49 -2.88 -10.19
N ALA A 189 -14.16 -1.74 -10.07
CA ALA A 189 -14.92 -1.33 -8.89
C ALA A 189 -16.34 -0.92 -9.33
N PRO A 190 -17.36 -1.81 -9.22
CA PRO A 190 -18.68 -1.63 -9.82
C PRO A 190 -19.46 -0.37 -9.38
N ARG A 191 -19.13 0.20 -8.23
CA ARG A 191 -19.80 1.38 -7.64
C ARG A 191 -18.78 2.42 -7.19
N ARG A 192 -17.74 2.62 -7.98
CA ARG A 192 -16.68 3.55 -7.63
C ARG A 192 -17.22 4.98 -7.58
N PRO A 193 -16.99 5.74 -6.50
CA PRO A 193 -17.48 7.11 -6.41
C PRO A 193 -16.89 8.04 -7.47
N PRO A 194 -17.54 9.20 -7.73
CA PRO A 194 -17.07 10.16 -8.72
C PRO A 194 -15.68 10.68 -8.38
N ILE A 195 -14.96 11.16 -9.40
CA ILE A 195 -13.60 11.69 -9.24
C ILE A 195 -13.53 12.82 -8.20
N THR A 196 -14.56 13.67 -8.11
CA THR A 196 -14.61 14.77 -7.15
C THR A 196 -14.52 14.27 -5.71
N LEU A 197 -15.29 13.23 -5.34
CA LEU A 197 -15.22 12.67 -3.99
C LEU A 197 -13.84 12.03 -3.73
N ARG A 198 -13.29 11.31 -4.71
CA ARG A 198 -11.97 10.69 -4.58
C ARG A 198 -10.87 11.74 -4.42
N ALA A 199 -10.92 12.82 -5.19
CA ALA A 199 -9.98 13.93 -5.07
C ALA A 199 -10.12 14.64 -3.71
N LEU A 200 -11.36 14.89 -3.25
CA LEU A 200 -11.61 15.49 -1.95
C LEU A 200 -11.04 14.62 -0.82
N VAL A 201 -11.33 13.32 -0.84
CA VAL A 201 -10.82 12.37 0.17
C VAL A 201 -9.29 12.28 0.11
N LEU A 202 -8.69 12.29 -1.08
CA LEU A 202 -7.23 12.31 -1.22
C LEU A 202 -6.62 13.55 -0.56
N VAL A 203 -7.17 14.74 -0.83
CA VAL A 203 -6.70 15.98 -0.22
C VAL A 203 -6.92 15.99 1.29
N ALA A 204 -8.06 15.52 1.77
CA ALA A 204 -8.34 15.44 3.21
C ALA A 204 -7.41 14.45 3.92
N ALA A 205 -7.18 13.27 3.34
CA ALA A 205 -6.27 12.27 3.87
C ALA A 205 -4.82 12.80 3.90
N GLY A 206 -4.39 13.46 2.83
CA GLY A 206 -3.07 14.08 2.77
C GLY A 206 -2.88 15.20 3.78
N ALA A 207 -3.89 16.08 3.92
CA ALA A 207 -3.88 17.11 4.94
C ALA A 207 -3.80 16.52 6.36
N ALA A 208 -4.51 15.42 6.64
CA ALA A 208 -4.45 14.73 7.93
C ALA A 208 -3.09 14.06 8.17
N HIS A 209 -2.52 13.43 7.14
CA HIS A 209 -1.17 12.85 7.19
C HIS A 209 -0.10 13.92 7.49
N ALA A 210 -0.13 15.02 6.74
CA ALA A 210 0.74 16.17 6.91
C ALA A 210 0.56 16.84 8.29
N TYR A 211 -0.67 16.92 8.78
CA TYR A 211 -0.96 17.43 10.13
C TYR A 211 -0.35 16.53 11.20
N LEU A 212 -0.48 15.21 11.09
CA LEU A 212 0.13 14.27 12.03
C LEU A 212 1.65 14.42 12.08
N ALA A 213 2.30 14.62 10.92
CA ALA A 213 3.74 14.88 10.86
C ALA A 213 4.11 16.18 11.58
N LYS A 214 3.36 17.26 11.37
CA LYS A 214 3.56 18.53 12.10
C LYS A 214 3.33 18.37 13.60
N LEU A 215 2.33 17.57 13.99
CA LEU A 215 2.04 17.29 15.39
C LEU A 215 3.19 16.54 16.07
N LEU A 216 3.73 15.50 15.42
CA LEU A 216 4.93 14.78 15.89
C LEU A 216 6.15 15.70 15.99
N TYR A 217 6.34 16.59 15.02
CA TYR A 217 7.43 17.57 15.05
C TYR A 217 7.29 18.55 16.23
N ALA A 218 6.09 19.09 16.43
CA ALA A 218 5.81 20.08 17.47
C ALA A 218 5.82 19.49 18.88
N ARG A 219 5.38 18.23 19.03
CA ARG A 219 5.30 17.51 20.32
C ARG A 219 6.36 16.41 20.43
N ALA A 220 7.50 16.61 19.77
CA ALA A 220 8.62 15.67 19.75
C ALA A 220 9.09 15.16 21.13
N PRO A 221 9.06 15.96 22.23
CA PRO A 221 9.43 15.46 23.55
C PRO A 221 8.40 14.49 24.18
N GLU A 222 7.17 14.48 23.69
CA GLU A 222 6.05 13.74 24.29
C GLU A 222 5.56 12.58 23.41
N LEU A 223 5.70 12.71 22.09
CA LEU A 223 5.21 11.76 21.10
C LEU A 223 6.35 11.14 20.29
N PRO A 224 6.20 9.88 19.83
CA PRO A 224 5.15 8.94 20.23
C PRO A 224 5.32 8.46 21.68
N PRO A 225 4.25 8.09 22.40
CA PRO A 225 4.35 7.61 23.78
C PRO A 225 5.22 6.36 23.87
N GLY A 226 6.23 6.37 24.75
CA GLY A 226 7.22 5.30 24.84
C GLY A 226 8.15 5.19 23.63
N GLY A 227 8.21 6.25 22.82
CA GLY A 227 9.12 6.41 21.68
C GLY A 227 10.54 6.77 22.09
N SER A 228 11.28 7.37 21.15
CA SER A 228 12.67 7.75 21.39
C SER A 228 12.79 8.83 22.47
N PRO A 229 13.79 8.74 23.37
CA PRO A 229 14.08 9.80 24.33
C PRO A 229 14.72 11.04 23.68
N ASP A 230 15.16 10.97 22.41
CA ASP A 230 15.78 12.09 21.69
C ASP A 230 14.76 12.86 20.83
N PRO A 231 14.38 14.11 21.20
CA PRO A 231 13.44 14.92 20.43
C PRO A 231 13.94 15.27 19.02
N ASP A 232 15.26 15.36 18.79
CA ASP A 232 15.80 15.71 17.47
C ASP A 232 15.69 14.52 16.50
N GLN A 233 15.77 13.30 17.02
CA GLN A 233 15.44 12.10 16.26
C GLN A 233 13.96 12.11 15.83
N VAL A 234 13.04 12.45 16.74
CA VAL A 234 11.61 12.52 16.44
C VAL A 234 11.30 13.60 15.41
N ARG A 235 11.90 14.80 15.54
CA ARG A 235 11.75 15.88 14.56
C ARG A 235 12.19 15.47 13.16
N ALA A 236 13.35 14.81 13.06
CA ALA A 236 13.84 14.31 11.78
C ALA A 236 12.95 13.21 11.19
N ALA A 237 12.44 12.31 12.04
CA ALA A 237 11.49 11.28 11.62
C ALA A 237 10.17 11.90 11.12
N ALA A 238 9.66 12.93 11.81
CA ALA A 238 8.48 13.68 11.40
C ALA A 238 8.69 14.43 10.07
N GLN A 239 9.87 14.99 9.84
CA GLN A 239 10.23 15.60 8.54
C GLN A 239 10.26 14.58 7.41
N LEU A 240 10.82 13.39 7.64
CA LEU A 240 10.80 12.30 6.66
C LEU A 240 9.35 11.90 6.33
N MET A 241 8.51 11.74 7.35
CA MET A 241 7.09 11.45 7.15
C MET A 241 6.40 12.55 6.33
N TYR A 242 6.64 13.83 6.65
CA TYR A 242 6.06 14.96 5.94
C TYR A 242 6.45 14.98 4.45
N TYR A 243 7.74 15.06 4.14
CA TYR A 243 8.21 15.20 2.76
C TYR A 243 8.03 13.91 1.94
N GLY A 244 8.23 12.75 2.56
CA GLY A 244 8.00 11.46 1.93
C GLY A 244 6.51 11.22 1.63
N GLY A 245 5.64 11.65 2.55
CA GLY A 245 4.20 11.63 2.38
C GLY A 245 3.72 12.50 1.22
N ASP A 246 4.14 13.77 1.21
CA ASP A 246 3.82 14.71 0.14
C ASP A 246 4.19 14.14 -1.24
N LEU A 247 5.38 13.54 -1.36
CA LEU A 247 5.82 12.92 -2.61
C LEU A 247 4.89 11.76 -3.03
N ALA A 248 4.52 10.89 -2.10
CA ALA A 248 3.64 9.76 -2.39
C ALA A 248 2.20 10.19 -2.70
N GLU A 249 1.69 11.21 -2.01
CA GLU A 249 0.39 11.82 -2.25
C GLU A 249 0.31 12.46 -3.64
N VAL A 250 1.34 13.21 -4.03
CA VAL A 250 1.47 13.77 -5.38
C VAL A 250 1.50 12.64 -6.42
N ALA A 251 2.26 11.57 -6.17
CA ALA A 251 2.30 10.42 -7.07
C ALA A 251 0.92 9.74 -7.21
N LEU A 252 0.17 9.61 -6.12
CA LEU A 252 -1.20 9.08 -6.12
C LEU A 252 -2.18 10.03 -6.84
N ALA A 253 -2.05 11.35 -6.65
CA ALA A 253 -2.83 12.35 -7.37
C ALA A 253 -2.57 12.27 -8.87
N VAL A 254 -1.30 12.20 -9.29
CA VAL A 254 -0.92 11.99 -10.69
C VAL A 254 -1.55 10.70 -11.24
N ALA A 255 -1.53 9.61 -10.48
CA ALA A 255 -2.17 8.36 -10.89
C ALA A 255 -3.70 8.49 -11.04
N LEU A 256 -4.37 9.17 -10.10
CA LEU A 256 -5.81 9.47 -10.15
C LEU A 256 -6.17 10.24 -11.43
N PHE A 257 -5.47 11.34 -11.71
CA PHE A 257 -5.75 12.16 -12.89
C PHE A 257 -5.36 11.43 -14.18
N ALA A 258 -4.21 10.76 -14.22
CA ALA A 258 -3.78 10.01 -15.41
C ALA A 258 -4.76 8.87 -15.76
N THR A 259 -5.32 8.17 -14.77
CA THR A 259 -6.36 7.15 -15.02
C THR A 259 -7.64 7.76 -15.56
N TRP A 260 -8.05 8.92 -15.05
CA TRP A 260 -9.25 9.63 -15.51
C TRP A 260 -9.12 10.25 -16.90
N TYR A 261 -7.98 10.85 -17.24
CA TYR A 261 -7.73 11.40 -18.57
C TYR A 261 -7.79 10.30 -19.65
N ARG A 262 -7.21 9.12 -19.36
CA ARG A 262 -7.23 7.97 -20.29
C ARG A 262 -8.64 7.44 -20.55
N THR A 263 -9.50 7.36 -19.53
CA THR A 263 -10.87 6.86 -19.71
C THR A 263 -11.75 7.84 -20.47
N ARG A 264 -11.58 9.15 -20.24
CA ARG A 264 -12.29 10.19 -21.03
C ARG A 264 -11.80 10.28 -22.47
N GLY A 265 -10.50 10.17 -22.71
CA GLY A 265 -9.93 10.16 -24.06
C GLY A 265 -10.45 8.98 -24.89
N ALA A 266 -10.52 7.79 -24.28
CA ALA A 266 -11.09 6.61 -24.94
C ALA A 266 -12.58 6.78 -25.28
N ALA A 267 -13.39 7.39 -24.40
CA ALA A 267 -14.80 7.64 -24.67
C ALA A 267 -15.04 8.66 -25.80
N ARG A 268 -14.17 9.66 -25.94
CA ARG A 268 -14.25 10.67 -27.01
C ARG A 268 -13.86 10.12 -28.39
N GLY A 269 -12.90 9.20 -28.46
CA GLY A 269 -12.50 8.55 -29.72
C GLY A 269 -13.57 7.65 -30.33
N ILE A 270 -14.46 7.09 -29.51
CA ILE A 270 -15.54 6.19 -29.96
C ILE A 270 -16.79 6.99 -30.42
N GLY A 271 -17.00 8.19 -29.87
CA GLY A 271 -18.13 9.06 -30.23
C GLY A 271 -17.93 9.93 -31.48
N GLY A 272 -16.70 10.05 -32.01
CA GLY A 272 -16.38 10.92 -33.15
C GLY A 272 -16.48 10.27 -34.53
N GLY A 273 -16.75 8.97 -34.62
CA GLY A 273 -16.78 8.21 -35.88
C GLY A 273 -18.17 7.99 -36.51
N GLY A 274 -19.24 8.49 -35.89
CA GLY A 274 -20.63 8.28 -36.31
C GLY A 274 -21.17 9.37 -37.24
N GLY A 275 -20.44 9.73 -38.30
CA GLY A 275 -20.87 10.70 -39.31
C GLY A 275 -21.59 10.04 -40.49
N THR A 276 -22.93 10.04 -40.44
CA THR A 276 -23.88 10.07 -41.58
C THR A 276 -23.59 9.18 -42.80
N CYS A 277 -24.27 8.02 -42.88
CA CYS A 277 -24.70 7.46 -44.16
C CYS A 277 -26.24 7.45 -44.15
N ARG A 278 -26.84 8.62 -44.44
CA ARG A 278 -28.28 8.75 -44.64
C ARG A 278 -28.59 8.23 -46.04
N ALA A 279 -29.16 7.04 -46.11
CA ALA A 279 -29.72 6.48 -47.33
C ALA A 279 -30.71 7.48 -47.94
N SER A 280 -30.36 8.02 -49.11
CA SER A 280 -31.29 8.75 -49.97
C SER A 280 -32.08 7.72 -50.76
N ALA A 281 -33.19 7.27 -50.19
CA ALA A 281 -34.29 6.71 -50.95
C ALA A 281 -35.28 7.85 -51.21
N LYS A 282 -35.45 8.21 -52.48
CA LYS A 282 -36.67 8.75 -53.13
C LYS A 282 -36.30 9.35 -54.49
N GLY A 283 -36.96 8.86 -55.54
CA GLY A 283 -36.93 9.40 -56.90
C GLY A 283 -36.76 8.30 -57.92
#